data_AF-A0AAE8FAQ9-F1
#
_entry.id   AF-A0AAE8FAQ9-F1
#
_cell.length_a   1.000
_cell.length_b   1.000
_cell.length_c   1.000
_cell.angle_alpha   90.00
_cell.angle_beta   90.00
_cell.angle_gamma   90.00
#
_symmetry.space_group_name_H-M   'P 1'
#
loop_
_entity.id
_entity.type
_entity.pdbx_description
1 polymer ?
#
loop_
_entity_poly.entity_id
_entity_poly.type
_entity_poly.pdbx_seq_one_letter_code
_entity_poly.pdbx_strand_id
1 'polypeptide(L)'
;MHIFDEEPTIQSAIDGIRIMDGDKPVNFSFADSKLVPGIQLSDVVTGFLGKYFTFIERTSPSVLIQKKNNLTSVQRENLKLFKELTDQSDTFSNGLLFKITTLDSEWKADYFLFGRKLPPHLKPN
;
A
#
# COMPACT_ATOMS: atom_id res chain seq x y z
N MET A 1 12.14 -15.57 6.96
CA MET A 1 12.96 -14.64 7.76
C MET A 1 12.62 -13.24 7.29
N HIS A 2 12.13 -12.38 8.17
CA HIS A 2 11.84 -10.98 7.84
C HIS A 2 13.12 -10.13 7.95
N ILE A 3 13.24 -9.13 7.09
CA ILE A 3 14.38 -8.20 7.08
C ILE A 3 13.80 -6.80 7.16
N PHE A 4 14.12 -6.08 8.22
CA PHE A 4 13.74 -4.69 8.44
C PHE A 4 14.93 -3.77 8.14
N ASP A 5 14.65 -2.50 7.84
CA ASP A 5 15.69 -1.47 7.81
C ASP A 5 16.26 -1.24 9.22
N GLU A 6 17.46 -0.69 9.29
CA GLU A 6 18.11 -0.35 10.55
C GLU A 6 17.29 0.71 11.31
N GLU A 7 16.73 0.31 12.46
CA GLU A 7 15.88 1.14 13.30
C GLU A 7 16.38 1.11 14.75
N PRO A 8 17.45 1.86 15.10
CA PRO A 8 18.16 1.71 16.38
C PRO A 8 17.26 1.86 17.61
N THR A 9 16.27 2.74 17.52
CA THR A 9 15.28 2.97 18.58
C THR A 9 14.40 1.75 18.80
N ILE A 10 13.87 1.15 17.72
CA ILE A 10 13.00 -0.03 17.81
C ILE A 10 13.80 -1.25 18.22
N GLN A 11 14.99 -1.44 17.63
CA GLN A 11 15.93 -2.51 17.98
C GLN A 11 16.23 -2.52 19.48
N SER A 12 16.55 -1.36 20.05
CA SER A 12 16.80 -1.24 21.48
C SER A 12 15.55 -1.49 22.33
N ALA A 13 14.38 -1.05 21.87
CA ALA A 13 13.12 -1.21 22.59
C ALA A 13 12.62 -2.66 22.66
N ILE A 14 12.98 -3.49 21.66
CA ILE A 14 12.58 -4.90 21.59
C ILE A 14 13.73 -5.87 21.92
N ASP A 15 14.88 -5.35 22.33
CA ASP A 15 16.02 -6.19 22.71
C ASP A 15 15.65 -7.13 23.86
N GLY A 16 16.05 -8.39 23.74
CA GLY A 16 15.65 -9.46 24.68
C GLY A 16 14.18 -9.91 24.59
N ILE A 17 13.33 -9.29 23.76
CA ILE A 17 11.94 -9.73 23.55
C ILE A 17 11.90 -10.82 22.48
N ARG A 18 11.38 -12.00 22.85
CA ARG A 18 11.09 -13.06 21.88
C ARG A 18 9.70 -12.86 21.28
N ILE A 19 9.66 -12.48 20.00
CA ILE A 19 8.39 -12.35 19.26
C ILE A 19 7.85 -13.73 18.89
N MET A 20 6.57 -13.97 19.18
CA MET A 20 5.88 -15.25 18.96
C MET A 20 4.60 -15.02 18.13
N ASP A 21 4.33 -15.92 17.19
CA ASP A 21 3.06 -16.07 16.47
C ASP A 21 2.41 -17.39 16.94
N GLY A 22 1.50 -17.28 17.91
CA GLY A 22 1.06 -18.43 18.71
C GLY A 22 2.26 -19.08 19.41
N ASP A 23 2.48 -20.37 19.15
CA ASP A 23 3.61 -21.13 19.72
C ASP A 23 4.89 -21.05 18.87
N LYS A 24 4.88 -20.31 17.75
CA LYS A 24 6.01 -20.26 16.81
C LYS A 24 6.83 -18.99 17.01
N PRO A 25 8.17 -19.07 17.18
CA PRO A 25 9.00 -17.88 17.19
C PRO A 25 9.02 -17.22 15.81
N VAL A 26 8.88 -15.89 15.78
CA VAL A 26 9.00 -15.09 14.56
C VAL A 26 10.47 -14.76 14.32
N ASN A 27 11.00 -15.22 13.18
CA ASN A 27 12.39 -14.97 12.79
C ASN A 27 12.49 -13.69 11.96
N PHE A 28 13.18 -12.69 12.50
CA PHE A 28 13.47 -11.43 11.81
C PHE A 28 14.90 -10.95 12.07
N SER A 29 15.34 -10.00 11.27
CA SER A 29 16.65 -9.35 11.34
C SER A 29 16.55 -7.90 10.87
N PHE A 30 17.56 -7.10 11.19
CA PHE A 30 17.70 -5.72 10.72
C PHE A 30 18.93 -5.63 9.83
N ALA A 31 18.89 -4.80 8.80
CA ALA A 31 19.99 -4.63 7.86
C ALA A 31 20.14 -3.18 7.41
N ASP A 32 21.39 -2.78 7.11
CA ASP A 32 21.69 -1.47 6.52
C ASP A 32 21.08 -1.39 5.10
N SER A 33 20.13 -0.48 4.91
CA SER A 33 19.48 -0.21 3.62
C SER A 33 20.47 0.10 2.48
N LYS A 34 21.67 0.60 2.77
CA LYS A 34 22.72 0.84 1.75
C LYS A 34 23.26 -0.46 1.14
N LEU A 35 23.18 -1.56 1.88
CA LEU A 35 23.71 -2.87 1.49
C LEU A 35 22.60 -3.78 0.94
N VAL A 36 21.33 -3.44 1.15
CA VAL A 36 20.18 -4.24 0.73
C VAL A 36 19.27 -3.41 -0.20
N PRO A 37 19.44 -3.49 -1.53
CA PRO A 37 18.63 -2.73 -2.49
C PRO A 37 17.11 -2.91 -2.34
N GLY A 38 16.68 -4.07 -1.85
CA GLY A 38 15.27 -4.35 -1.58
C GLY A 38 14.65 -3.45 -0.50
N ILE A 39 15.44 -2.99 0.47
CA ILE A 39 14.96 -2.08 1.52
C ILE A 39 14.69 -0.70 0.92
N GLN A 40 15.61 -0.17 0.12
CA GLN A 40 15.41 1.12 -0.58
C GLN A 40 14.20 1.09 -1.52
N LEU A 41 13.99 -0.03 -2.22
CA LEU A 41 12.79 -0.21 -3.05
C LEU A 41 11.52 -0.21 -2.20
N SER A 42 11.56 -0.82 -1.01
CA SER A 42 10.43 -0.81 -0.07
C SER A 42 10.05 0.60 0.34
N ASP A 43 11.01 1.48 0.63
CA ASP A 43 10.74 2.89 1.00
C ASP A 43 10.03 3.65 -0.11
N VAL A 44 10.47 3.47 -1.35
CA VAL A 44 9.86 4.10 -2.52
C VAL A 44 8.43 3.60 -2.72
N VAL A 45 8.22 2.29 -2.60
CA VAL A 45 6.89 1.67 -2.75
C VAL A 45 5.94 2.10 -1.64
N THR A 46 6.36 2.04 -0.39
CA THR A 46 5.55 2.46 0.77
C THR A 46 5.24 3.95 0.72
N GLY A 47 6.21 4.80 0.36
CA GLY A 47 6.01 6.24 0.14
C GLY A 47 5.04 6.54 -1.00
N PHE A 48 5.10 5.77 -2.10
CA PHE A 48 4.13 5.84 -3.20
C PHE A 48 2.72 5.45 -2.73
N LEU A 49 2.58 4.32 -2.04
CA LEU A 49 1.30 3.84 -1.50
C LEU A 49 0.68 4.85 -0.53
N GLY A 50 1.47 5.43 0.37
CA GLY A 50 1.01 6.48 1.29
C GLY A 50 0.45 7.70 0.56
N LYS A 51 1.11 8.15 -0.51
CA LYS A 51 0.61 9.23 -1.38
C LYS A 51 -0.66 8.83 -2.13
N TYR A 52 -0.72 7.61 -2.64
CA TYR A 52 -1.90 7.08 -3.32
C TYR A 52 -3.12 7.05 -2.38
N PHE A 53 -2.98 6.47 -1.18
CA PHE A 53 -4.09 6.41 -0.22
C PHE A 53 -4.51 7.80 0.27
N THR A 54 -3.54 8.70 0.51
CA THR A 54 -3.84 10.12 0.83
C THR A 54 -4.62 10.79 -0.29
N PHE A 55 -4.24 10.56 -1.55
CA PHE A 55 -4.96 11.06 -2.72
C PHE A 55 -6.39 10.53 -2.76
N ILE A 56 -6.59 9.22 -2.59
CA ILE A 56 -7.93 8.61 -2.58
C ILE A 56 -8.78 9.20 -1.46
N GLU A 57 -8.26 9.28 -0.24
CA GLU A 57 -8.99 9.75 0.93
C GLU A 57 -9.42 11.21 0.78
N ARG A 58 -8.50 12.09 0.39
CA ARG A 58 -8.75 13.55 0.30
C ARG A 58 -9.50 13.99 -0.94
N THR A 59 -9.62 13.13 -1.96
CA THR A 59 -10.33 13.47 -3.20
C THR A 59 -11.80 13.08 -3.11
N SER A 60 -12.68 14.02 -3.44
CA SER A 60 -14.12 13.74 -3.52
C SER A 60 -14.44 12.80 -4.70
N PRO A 61 -15.53 12.02 -4.64
CA PRO A 61 -15.88 11.11 -5.74
C PRO A 61 -16.03 11.79 -7.10
N SER A 62 -16.63 12.97 -7.17
CA SER A 62 -16.81 13.73 -8.42
C SER A 62 -15.48 14.13 -9.06
N VAL A 63 -14.53 14.64 -8.25
CA VAL A 63 -13.18 14.99 -8.69
C VAL A 63 -12.40 13.75 -9.09
N LEU A 64 -12.59 12.63 -8.37
CA LEU A 64 -11.93 11.36 -8.67
C LEU A 64 -12.36 10.80 -10.04
N ILE A 65 -13.67 10.86 -10.35
CA ILE A 65 -14.22 10.52 -11.66
C ILE A 65 -13.62 11.42 -12.75
N GLN A 66 -13.62 12.73 -12.54
CA GLN A 66 -13.05 13.68 -13.50
C GLN A 66 -11.56 13.40 -13.76
N LYS A 67 -10.76 13.20 -12.71
CA LYS A 67 -9.34 12.88 -12.83
C LYS A 67 -9.12 11.57 -13.58
N LYS A 68 -9.89 10.53 -13.27
CA LYS A 68 -9.79 9.22 -13.94
C LYS A 68 -10.11 9.32 -15.43
N ASN A 69 -11.12 10.11 -15.80
CA ASN A 69 -11.50 10.31 -17.19
C ASN A 69 -10.45 11.10 -17.98
N ASN A 70 -9.72 12.01 -17.31
CA ASN A 70 -8.72 12.88 -17.91
C ASN A 70 -7.26 12.39 -17.76
N LEU A 71 -7.05 11.11 -17.40
CA LEU A 71 -5.70 10.55 -17.35
C LEU A 71 -5.06 10.57 -18.74
N THR A 72 -3.80 11.04 -18.79
CA THR A 72 -2.96 10.93 -19.99
C THR A 72 -2.67 9.46 -20.31
N SER A 73 -2.16 9.17 -21.51
CA SER A 73 -1.75 7.81 -21.90
C SER A 73 -0.75 7.21 -20.93
N VAL A 74 0.28 7.98 -20.55
CA VAL A 74 1.30 7.56 -19.57
C VAL A 74 0.68 7.30 -18.19
N GLN A 75 -0.20 8.17 -17.71
CA GLN A 75 -0.86 7.97 -16.41
C GLN A 75 -1.78 6.75 -16.41
N ARG A 76 -2.45 6.48 -17.54
CA ARG A 76 -3.31 5.31 -17.70
C ARG A 76 -2.50 4.02 -17.69
N GLU A 77 -1.35 3.99 -18.37
CA GLU A 77 -0.45 2.83 -18.33
C GLU A 77 0.12 2.62 -16.93
N ASN A 78 0.56 3.68 -16.26
CA ASN A 78 1.05 3.58 -14.89
C ASN A 78 -0.03 3.06 -13.92
N LEU A 79 -1.29 3.50 -14.08
CA LEU A 79 -2.40 3.01 -13.27
C LEU A 79 -2.67 1.52 -13.52
N LYS A 80 -2.55 1.07 -14.77
CA LYS A 80 -2.68 -0.34 -15.16
C LYS A 80 -1.55 -1.18 -14.55
N LEU A 81 -0.29 -0.74 -14.66
CA LEU A 81 0.86 -1.42 -14.05
C LEU A 81 0.71 -1.49 -12.52
N PHE A 82 0.23 -0.42 -11.89
CA PHE A 82 -0.03 -0.42 -10.46
C PHE A 82 -1.12 -1.43 -10.08
N LYS A 83 -2.22 -1.49 -10.84
CA LYS A 83 -3.26 -2.51 -10.66
C LYS A 83 -2.67 -3.92 -10.75
N GLU A 84 -1.86 -4.20 -11.76
CA GLU A 84 -1.23 -5.51 -11.94
C GLU A 84 -0.30 -5.87 -10.79
N LEU A 85 0.48 -4.91 -10.29
CA LEU A 85 1.33 -5.09 -9.12
C LEU A 85 0.51 -5.37 -7.85
N THR A 86 -0.62 -4.68 -7.67
CA THR A 86 -1.55 -4.95 -6.56
C THR A 86 -2.14 -6.35 -6.64
N ASP A 87 -2.66 -6.75 -7.82
CA ASP A 87 -3.22 -8.08 -8.04
C ASP A 87 -2.18 -9.19 -7.76
N GLN A 88 -0.92 -9.00 -8.19
CA GLN A 88 0.17 -9.95 -7.93
C GLN A 88 0.54 -10.00 -6.44
N SER A 89 0.61 -8.85 -5.77
CA SER A 89 0.94 -8.77 -4.35
C SER A 89 -0.12 -9.46 -3.50
N ASP A 90 -1.40 -9.19 -3.76
CA ASP A 90 -2.53 -9.82 -3.06
C ASP A 90 -2.59 -11.34 -3.31
N THR A 91 -2.28 -11.78 -4.54
CA THR A 91 -2.18 -13.22 -4.87
C THR A 91 -1.05 -13.90 -4.12
N PHE A 92 0.09 -13.22 -3.95
CA PHE A 92 1.24 -13.76 -3.23
C PHE A 92 1.00 -13.81 -1.72
N SER A 93 0.49 -12.73 -1.13
CA SER A 93 0.15 -12.66 0.29
C SER A 93 -0.74 -11.46 0.59
N ASN A 94 -1.85 -11.70 1.29
CA ASN A 94 -2.74 -10.66 1.81
C ASN A 94 -2.06 -9.70 2.80
N GLY A 95 -0.87 -10.02 3.31
CA GLY A 95 -0.10 -9.16 4.21
C GLY A 95 0.68 -8.05 3.53
N LEU A 96 0.95 -8.15 2.21
CA LEU A 96 1.83 -7.20 1.52
C LEU A 96 1.20 -5.82 1.28
N LEU A 97 -0.11 -5.78 1.04
CA LEU A 97 -0.87 -4.55 0.84
C LEU A 97 -2.03 -4.41 1.83
N PHE A 98 -1.87 -5.05 3.00
CA PHE A 98 -2.85 -4.94 4.07
C PHE A 98 -3.01 -3.48 4.52
N LYS A 99 -4.25 -3.02 4.60
CA LYS A 99 -4.59 -1.64 4.98
C LYS A 99 -5.84 -1.64 5.85
N ILE A 100 -5.92 -0.65 6.74
CA ILE A 100 -7.11 -0.35 7.53
C ILE A 100 -7.59 1.03 7.09
N THR A 101 -8.81 1.13 6.55
CA THR A 101 -9.36 2.38 6.03
C THR A 101 -10.88 2.41 6.14
N THR A 102 -11.49 3.56 5.83
CA THR A 102 -12.94 3.71 5.79
C THR A 102 -13.52 3.02 4.55
N LEU A 103 -14.77 2.56 4.64
CA LEU A 103 -15.46 1.96 3.49
C LEU A 103 -15.52 2.91 2.28
N ASP A 104 -15.69 4.21 2.53
CA ASP A 104 -15.70 5.21 1.46
C ASP A 104 -14.35 5.33 0.74
N SER A 105 -13.25 5.29 1.48
CA SER A 105 -11.90 5.26 0.88
C SER A 105 -11.66 3.96 0.12
N GLU A 106 -12.17 2.83 0.63
CA GLU A 106 -12.08 1.55 -0.06
C GLU A 106 -12.84 1.58 -1.40
N TRP A 107 -14.10 2.01 -1.40
CA TRP A 107 -14.91 2.12 -2.61
C TRP A 107 -14.32 3.10 -3.62
N LYS A 108 -13.71 4.20 -3.17
CA LYS A 108 -13.00 5.13 -4.05
C LYS A 108 -11.75 4.50 -4.67
N ALA A 109 -10.94 3.78 -3.89
CA ALA A 109 -9.77 3.06 -4.39
C ALA A 109 -10.19 1.99 -5.41
N ASP A 110 -11.23 1.23 -5.09
CA ASP A 110 -11.83 0.19 -5.94
C ASP A 110 -12.32 0.75 -7.28
N TYR A 111 -13.01 1.89 -7.23
CA TYR A 111 -13.40 2.61 -8.43
C TYR A 111 -12.17 3.07 -9.22
N PHE A 112 -11.21 3.72 -8.57
CA PHE A 112 -10.10 4.37 -9.25
C PHE A 112 -9.13 3.37 -9.88
N LEU A 113 -8.66 2.39 -9.10
CA LEU A 113 -7.65 1.42 -9.51
C LEU A 113 -8.24 0.26 -10.31
N PHE A 114 -9.35 -0.32 -9.85
CA PHE A 114 -9.92 -1.54 -10.43
C PHE A 114 -11.12 -1.28 -11.36
N GLY A 115 -11.64 -0.05 -11.40
CA GLY A 115 -12.79 0.27 -12.25
C GLY A 115 -14.12 -0.29 -11.74
N ARG A 116 -14.21 -0.64 -10.46
CA ARG A 116 -15.46 -1.09 -9.84
C ARG A 116 -16.45 0.07 -9.75
N LYS A 117 -17.74 -0.23 -9.56
CA LYS A 117 -18.78 0.81 -9.48
C LYS A 117 -18.76 1.47 -8.10
N LEU A 118 -18.86 2.80 -8.07
CA LEU A 118 -19.12 3.53 -6.82
C LEU A 118 -20.53 3.22 -6.29
N PRO A 119 -20.70 3.11 -4.96
CA PRO A 119 -22.01 2.94 -4.33
C PRO A 119 -22.86 4.22 -4.50
N PRO A 120 -24.20 4.13 -4.37
CA PRO A 120 -25.11 5.24 -4.65
C PRO A 120 -24.81 6.52 -3.86
N HIS A 121 -24.45 6.43 -2.58
CA HIS A 121 -24.16 7.59 -1.72
C HIS A 121 -22.86 8.32 -2.08
N LEU A 122 -21.99 7.70 -2.89
CA LEU A 122 -20.77 8.32 -3.41
C LEU A 122 -20.89 8.75 -4.87
N LYS A 123 -22.02 8.50 -5.53
CA LYS A 123 -22.22 9.02 -6.89
C LYS A 123 -22.51 10.52 -6.80
N PRO A 124 -21.94 11.32 -7.70
CA PRO A 124 -22.40 12.69 -7.86
C PRO A 124 -23.88 12.67 -8.25
N ASN A 125 -24.65 13.59 -7.66
CA ASN A 125 -26.04 13.88 -8.06
C ASN A 125 -26.09 14.42 -9.49
#